data_AF-V8NL79-F1
#
_entry.id   AF-V8NL79-F1
#
_cell.length_a   1.000
_cell.length_b   1.000
_cell.length_c   1.000
_cell.angle_alpha   90.00
_cell.angle_beta   90.00
_cell.angle_gamma   90.00
#
_symmetry.space_group_name_H-M   'P 1'
#
loop_
_entity.id
_entity.type
_entity.pdbx_description
1 polymer ?
#
loop_
_entity_poly.entity_id
_entity_poly.type
_entity_poly.pdbx_seq_one_letter_code
_entity_poly.pdbx_strand_id
1 'polypeptide(L)'
;MGETEKFYYVYSCDLDLNVQLKIGSLEGKREQKSYKAVLENPMLRFSGLYQETCSDLYVTCQVFAEGKPLALPVRTSYKAFST
;
A
#
# COMPACT_ATOMS: atom_id res chain seq x y z
N MET A 1 16.95 -30.85 0.37
CA MET A 1 17.83 -30.55 -0.79
C MET A 1 17.24 -29.28 -1.40
N GLY A 2 17.79 -28.11 -1.07
CA GLY A 2 17.19 -26.83 -1.48
C GLY A 2 17.40 -26.63 -2.97
N GLU A 3 16.33 -26.30 -3.70
CA GLU A 3 16.46 -25.91 -5.10
C GLU A 3 17.32 -24.65 -5.20
N THR A 4 18.41 -24.73 -5.96
CA THR A 4 19.23 -23.57 -6.29
C THR A 4 18.43 -22.68 -7.24
N GLU A 5 18.03 -21.50 -6.79
CA GLU A 5 17.35 -20.53 -7.65
C GLU A 5 18.24 -20.19 -8.86
N LYS A 6 17.72 -20.43 -10.07
CA LYS A 6 18.42 -20.16 -11.32
C LYS A 6 17.93 -18.84 -11.90
N PHE A 7 18.83 -17.89 -12.03
CA PHE A 7 18.56 -16.58 -12.62
C PHE A 7 18.95 -16.56 -14.10
N TYR A 8 18.12 -15.90 -14.92
CA TYR A 8 18.37 -15.67 -16.34
C TYR A 8 18.49 -14.16 -16.60
N TYR A 9 19.36 -13.78 -17.54
CA TYR A 9 19.58 -12.40 -17.94
C TYR A 9 19.11 -12.24 -19.38
N VAL A 10 18.33 -11.19 -19.64
CA VAL A 10 17.71 -10.92 -20.94
C VAL A 10 17.72 -9.40 -21.18
N TYR A 11 17.83 -8.97 -22.43
CA TYR A 11 17.68 -7.56 -22.77
C TYR A 11 16.22 -7.12 -22.64
N SER A 12 16.01 -5.86 -22.23
CA SER A 12 14.66 -5.32 -22.08
C SER A 12 13.87 -5.29 -23.39
N CYS A 13 14.55 -5.11 -24.54
CA CYS A 13 13.92 -5.13 -25.86
C CYS A 13 13.40 -6.51 -26.28
N ASP A 14 13.90 -7.57 -25.67
CA ASP A 14 13.50 -8.95 -25.98
C ASP A 14 12.35 -9.44 -25.06
N LEU A 15 11.92 -8.59 -24.12
CA LEU A 15 10.89 -8.93 -23.13
C LEU A 15 9.56 -8.23 -23.46
N ASP A 16 8.61 -8.98 -24.04
CA ASP A 16 7.26 -8.50 -24.32
C ASP A 16 6.31 -8.77 -23.14
N LEU A 17 6.58 -8.14 -22.00
CA LEU A 17 5.80 -8.28 -20.77
C LEU A 17 5.58 -6.94 -20.08
N ASN A 18 4.39 -6.76 -19.54
CA ASN A 18 4.09 -5.64 -18.66
C ASN A 18 4.74 -5.83 -17.29
N VAL A 19 5.29 -4.77 -16.72
CA VAL A 19 5.80 -4.76 -15.34
C VAL A 19 4.64 -5.01 -14.37
N GLN A 20 4.79 -5.99 -13.48
CA GLN A 20 3.81 -6.32 -12.45
C GLN A 20 4.42 -6.11 -11.06
N LEU A 21 3.62 -5.54 -10.16
CA LEU A 21 4.00 -5.26 -8.79
C LEU A 21 3.07 -6.03 -7.87
N LYS A 22 3.63 -6.93 -7.04
CA LYS A 22 2.88 -7.65 -6.02
C LYS A 22 3.05 -6.93 -4.68
N ILE A 23 1.94 -6.46 -4.13
CA ILE A 23 1.89 -5.89 -2.78
C ILE A 23 1.74 -7.05 -1.78
N GLY A 24 2.70 -7.19 -0.87
CA GLY A 24 2.76 -8.25 0.15
C GLY A 24 1.95 -7.91 1.41
N SER A 25 2.63 -7.68 2.53
CA SER A 25 2.04 -7.14 3.76
C SER A 25 2.20 -5.62 3.81
N LEU A 26 1.23 -4.95 4.44
CA LEU A 26 1.41 -3.59 4.92
C LEU A 26 1.54 -3.66 6.44
N GLU A 27 2.60 -3.08 6.98
CA GLU A 27 2.90 -3.09 8.40
C GLU A 27 3.09 -1.65 8.87
N GLY A 28 2.61 -1.34 10.08
CA GLY A 28 2.73 0.00 10.62
C GLY A 28 1.98 0.17 11.92
N LYS A 29 2.41 1.16 12.72
CA LYS A 29 1.68 1.60 13.90
C LYS A 29 0.92 2.87 13.55
N ARG A 30 -0.34 2.92 13.93
CA ARG A 30 -1.13 4.15 13.87
C ARG A 30 -1.04 4.85 15.21
N GLU A 31 -0.68 6.13 15.20
CA GLU A 31 -0.79 6.95 16.42
C GLU A 31 -2.27 7.11 16.78
N GLN A 32 -2.67 6.55 17.92
CA GLN A 32 -3.94 6.91 18.53
C GLN A 32 -3.78 8.31 19.13
N LYS A 33 -4.56 9.26 18.61
CA LYS A 33 -4.60 10.61 19.18
C LYS A 33 -5.14 10.55 20.61
N SER A 34 -4.63 11.43 21.48
CA SER A 34 -5.00 11.41 22.89
C SER A 34 -6.50 11.68 23.09
N TYR A 35 -7.06 11.16 24.18
CA TYR A 35 -8.43 11.43 24.59
C TYR A 35 -8.72 12.94 24.74
N LYS A 36 -7.72 13.74 25.12
CA LYS A 36 -7.87 15.20 25.25
C LYS A 36 -8.24 15.86 23.92
N ALA A 37 -7.65 15.41 22.81
CA ALA A 37 -7.98 15.95 21.49
C ALA A 37 -9.45 15.72 21.12
N VAL A 38 -10.04 14.61 21.57
CA VAL A 38 -11.47 14.31 21.38
C VAL A 38 -12.36 15.23 22.23
N LEU A 39 -11.92 15.57 23.44
CA LEU A 39 -12.64 16.50 24.31
C LEU A 39 -12.64 17.92 23.72
N GLU A 40 -11.51 18.34 23.14
CA GLU A 40 -11.38 19.65 22.48
C GLU A 40 -12.17 19.72 21.17
N ASN A 41 -12.27 18.61 20.43
CA ASN A 41 -13.06 18.54 19.20
C ASN A 41 -13.88 17.24 19.13
N PRO A 42 -15.15 17.27 19.60
CA PRO A 42 -16.02 16.09 19.64
C PRO A 42 -16.27 15.43 18.27
N MET A 43 -16.17 16.19 17.17
CA MET A 43 -16.34 15.66 15.81
C MET A 43 -15.31 14.59 15.46
N LEU A 44 -14.15 14.61 16.12
CA LEU A 44 -13.09 13.64 15.89
C LEU A 44 -13.52 12.19 16.19
N ARG A 45 -14.52 11.97 17.05
CA ARG A 45 -15.09 10.63 17.31
C ARG A 45 -15.66 9.97 16.05
N PHE A 46 -16.15 10.76 15.11
CA PHE A 46 -16.79 10.26 13.88
C PHE A 46 -15.84 10.18 12.69
N SER A 47 -14.57 10.56 12.87
CA SER A 47 -13.58 10.61 11.78
C SER A 47 -13.04 9.24 11.36
N GLY A 48 -13.41 8.16 12.05
CA GLY A 48 -12.80 6.82 11.85
C GLY A 48 -11.35 6.72 12.34
N LEU A 49 -10.67 7.84 12.64
CA LEU A 49 -9.30 7.87 13.18
C LEU A 49 -9.22 7.30 14.61
N TYR A 50 -10.34 7.26 15.32
CA TYR A 50 -10.46 6.79 16.71
C TYR A 50 -11.16 5.43 16.82
N GLN A 51 -11.39 4.73 15.70
CA GLN A 51 -11.82 3.35 15.76
C GLN A 51 -10.66 2.48 16.26
N GLU A 52 -10.96 1.53 17.15
CA GLU A 52 -9.98 0.57 17.67
C GLU A 52 -9.47 -0.38 16.58
N THR A 53 -10.30 -0.61 15.55
CA THR A 53 -9.97 -1.39 14.36
C THR A 53 -9.16 -0.57 13.37
N CYS A 54 -8.23 -1.21 12.68
CA CYS A 54 -7.59 -0.60 11.51
C CYS A 54 -8.65 -0.26 10.45
N SER A 55 -8.44 0.85 9.74
CA SER A 55 -9.29 1.21 8.61
C SER A 55 -9.01 0.27 7.44
N ASP A 56 -10.00 0.03 6.60
CA ASP A 56 -9.78 -0.73 5.37
C ASP A 56 -8.83 0.02 4.44
N LEU A 57 -7.84 -0.70 3.90
CA LEU A 57 -6.80 -0.12 3.08
C LEU A 57 -6.88 -0.66 1.65
N TYR A 58 -6.56 0.20 0.70
CA TYR A 58 -6.21 -0.19 -0.66
C TYR A 58 -4.94 0.56 -1.06
N VAL A 59 -4.16 -0.03 -1.95
CA VAL A 59 -2.91 0.59 -2.42
C VAL A 59 -3.13 1.10 -3.83
N THR A 60 -2.66 2.33 -4.08
CA THR A 60 -2.56 2.90 -5.42
C THR A 60 -1.08 2.99 -5.78
N CYS A 61 -0.70 2.42 -6.91
CA CYS A 61 0.67 2.45 -7.43
C CYS A 61 0.70 3.15 -8.78
N GLN A 62 1.76 3.94 -9.01
CA GLN A 62 2.01 4.60 -10.27
C GLN A 62 3.52 4.68 -10.51
N VAL A 63 3.95 4.35 -11.73
CA VAL A 63 5.35 4.35 -12.12
C VAL A 63 5.76 5.74 -12.61
N PHE A 64 6.89 6.24 -12.13
CA PHE A 64 7.46 7.52 -12.52
C PHE A 64 8.87 7.35 -13.06
N ALA A 65 9.25 8.18 -14.02
CA ALA A 65 10.64 8.42 -14.42
C ALA A 65 10.87 9.92 -14.56
N GLU A 66 11.96 10.42 -14.00
CA GLU A 66 12.32 11.85 -14.05
C GLU A 66 11.18 12.78 -13.57
N GLY A 67 10.42 12.35 -12.56
CA GLY A 67 9.28 13.09 -12.02
C GLY A 67 8.02 13.07 -12.90
N LYS A 68 8.03 12.37 -14.04
CA LYS A 68 6.87 12.23 -14.93
C LYS A 68 6.23 10.85 -14.81
N PRO A 69 4.89 10.75 -14.78
CA PRO A 69 4.21 9.47 -14.74
C PRO A 69 4.36 8.74 -16.09
N LEU A 70 4.78 7.48 -16.05
CA LEU A 70 4.90 6.61 -17.23
C LEU A 70 3.62 5.83 -17.52
N ALA A 71 2.75 5.68 -16.51
CA ALA A 71 1.51 4.92 -16.61
C ALA A 71 0.41 5.58 -15.78
N LEU A 72 -0.84 5.16 -16.05
CA LEU A 72 -1.98 5.52 -15.21
C LEU A 72 -1.85 4.87 -13.81
N PRO A 73 -2.37 5.52 -12.76
CA PRO A 73 -2.39 4.93 -11.42
C PRO A 73 -3.30 3.70 -11.38
N VAL A 74 -2.78 2.61 -10.82
CA VAL A 74 -3.50 1.33 -10.65
C VAL A 74 -3.79 1.09 -9.18
N ARG A 75 -4.97 0.56 -8.86
CA ARG A 75 -5.40 0.29 -7.48
C ARG A 75 -5.58 -1.19 -7.24
N THR A 76 -5.22 -1.65 -6.05
CA THR A 76 -5.59 -2.99 -5.58
C THR A 76 -7.10 -3.06 -5.33
N SER A 77 -7.66 -4.26 -5.38
CA SER A 77 -9.00 -4.51 -4.83
C SER A 77 -9.04 -4.14 -3.34
N TYR A 78 -10.24 -3.87 -2.86
CA TYR A 78 -10.50 -3.72 -1.43
C TYR A 78 -10.11 -5.00 -0.66
N LYS A 79 -9.43 -4.82 0.47
CA LYS A 79 -9.16 -5.90 1.43
C LYS A 79 -9.29 -5.34 2.84
N ALA A 80 -10.12 -5.97 3.66
CA ALA A 80 -10.26 -5.59 5.05
C ALA A 80 -8.90 -5.74 5.77
N PHE A 81 -8.52 -4.72 6.53
CA PHE A 81 -7.26 -4.74 7.26
C PHE A 81 -7.52 -5.27 8.68
N SER A 82 -7.20 -6.54 8.92
CA SER A 82 -7.23 -7.13 10.25
C SER A 82 -5.85 -7.03 10.91
N THR A 83 -5.84 -6.76 12.21
CA THR A 83 -4.65 -6.80 13.08
C THR A 83 -4.12 -8.22 13.22
#